data_AF-A0A0J7I5P3-F1
#
_entry.id   AF-A0A0J7I5P3-F1
#
_cell.length_a   1.000
_cell.length_b   1.000
_cell.length_c   1.000
_cell.angle_alpha   90.00
_cell.angle_beta   90.00
_cell.angle_gamma   90.00
#
_symmetry.space_group_name_H-M   'P 1'
#
loop_
_entity.id
_entity.type
_entity.pdbx_description
1 polymer ?
#
loop_
_entity_poly.entity_id
_entity_poly.type
_entity_poly.pdbx_seq_one_letter_code
_entity_poly.pdbx_strand_id
1 'polypeptide(L)'
;MFETFDFEKFENENNKFRKDEYSDQYIFRDKGIVTIMKPEDISILPPNSFFTTYKEFYSNGNIKSKGKYFGDCKFYRFSNKIGNWYYFDEKGKLLQQVDEDKKFGKFSYNEVLKFLETQKYINLNTGEGRDKIEVKYYYSDKSTKKLWYIVISIGEAYQIPGEGYRVEQKGKWYALDGNTGETIKEKQLLNYREIIPDFEQQFPWLIESTAVYKTHEGKDYTQSEWQAYEEEEYEAYCKRTGRPYTPKSQEPTAENQGDKSPFLAEDWEKGDDKTPRKKGFWDNLFG
;
A
#
# COMPACT_ATOMS: atom_id res chain seq x y z
N MET A 1 1.58 -29.34 29.90
CA MET A 1 1.04 -28.42 30.93
C MET A 1 0.01 -27.55 30.24
N PHE A 2 -1.19 -27.47 30.81
CA PHE A 2 -2.30 -26.69 30.27
C PHE A 2 -2.07 -25.20 30.54
N GLU A 3 -2.36 -24.33 29.57
CA GLU A 3 -2.06 -22.89 29.65
C GLU A 3 -3.34 -22.12 29.99
N THR A 4 -3.34 -21.45 31.15
CA THR A 4 -4.45 -20.65 31.68
C THR A 4 -3.96 -19.27 32.07
N PHE A 5 -4.87 -18.29 32.07
CA PHE A 5 -4.60 -16.91 32.42
C PHE A 5 -5.66 -16.38 33.41
N ASP A 6 -5.23 -15.69 34.46
CA ASP A 6 -6.10 -15.13 35.49
C ASP A 6 -6.19 -13.62 35.29
N PHE A 7 -7.30 -13.17 34.68
CA PHE A 7 -7.53 -11.77 34.32
C PHE A 7 -7.69 -10.88 35.55
N GLU A 8 -8.48 -11.30 36.52
CA GLU A 8 -8.78 -10.50 37.71
C GLU A 8 -7.51 -10.28 38.54
N LYS A 9 -6.72 -11.32 38.75
CA LYS A 9 -5.42 -11.20 39.42
C LYS A 9 -4.50 -10.26 38.65
N PHE A 10 -4.44 -10.41 37.33
CA PHE A 10 -3.58 -9.59 36.50
C PHE A 10 -3.94 -8.10 36.56
N GLU A 11 -5.22 -7.75 36.40
CA GLU A 11 -5.68 -6.35 36.44
C GLU A 11 -5.37 -5.70 37.79
N ASN A 12 -5.64 -6.41 38.88
CA ASN A 12 -5.36 -5.94 40.24
C ASN A 12 -3.86 -5.67 40.47
N GLU A 13 -2.98 -6.53 39.97
CA GLU A 13 -1.53 -6.41 40.15
C GLU A 13 -0.88 -5.38 39.19
N ASN A 14 -1.50 -5.09 38.04
CA ASN A 14 -0.87 -4.37 36.93
C ASN A 14 -1.58 -3.08 36.50
N ASN A 15 -2.57 -2.60 37.25
CA ASN A 15 -3.33 -1.38 36.95
C ASN A 15 -2.45 -0.16 36.62
N LYS A 16 -1.27 -0.04 37.25
CA LYS A 16 -0.29 1.04 36.98
C LYS A 16 0.30 1.05 35.55
N PHE A 17 0.17 -0.05 34.80
CA PHE A 17 0.67 -0.19 33.43
C PHE A 17 -0.41 0.01 32.37
N ARG A 18 -1.62 0.41 32.79
CA ARG A 18 -2.71 0.78 31.90
C ARG A 18 -2.29 1.99 31.06
N LYS A 19 -2.50 1.90 29.75
CA LYS A 19 -2.03 2.90 28.78
C LYS A 19 -2.62 4.29 29.03
N ASP A 20 -3.91 4.34 29.39
CA ASP A 20 -4.65 5.52 29.82
C ASP A 20 -5.92 5.07 30.59
N GLU A 21 -6.62 6.02 31.23
CA GLU A 21 -7.80 5.73 32.07
C GLU A 21 -8.97 5.08 31.30
N TYR A 22 -8.99 5.23 29.97
CA TYR A 22 -10.05 4.76 29.08
C TYR A 22 -9.64 3.56 28.22
N SER A 23 -8.40 3.07 28.35
CA SER A 23 -7.85 2.01 27.51
C SER A 23 -7.73 0.71 28.30
N ASP A 24 -8.30 -0.36 27.76
CA ASP A 24 -8.13 -1.71 28.33
C ASP A 24 -6.81 -2.37 27.92
N GLN A 25 -5.81 -1.56 27.52
CA GLN A 25 -4.50 -2.02 27.09
C GLN A 25 -3.46 -1.78 28.16
N TYR A 26 -2.71 -2.83 28.49
CA TYR A 26 -1.56 -2.78 29.38
C TYR A 26 -0.28 -2.99 28.55
N ILE A 27 0.73 -2.12 28.73
CA ILE A 27 1.98 -2.19 27.98
C ILE A 27 3.16 -2.37 28.94
N PHE A 28 3.88 -3.49 28.78
CA PHE A 28 5.09 -3.80 29.53
C PHE A 28 6.30 -3.70 28.61
N ARG A 29 7.37 -3.10 29.12
CA ARG A 29 8.65 -3.00 28.44
C ARG A 29 9.73 -3.49 29.39
N ASP A 30 10.32 -4.64 29.09
CA ASP A 30 11.44 -5.19 29.85
C ASP A 30 12.52 -5.72 28.90
N LYS A 31 13.76 -5.26 29.07
CA LYS A 31 14.93 -5.69 28.27
C LYS A 31 14.68 -5.75 26.75
N GLY A 32 13.92 -4.80 26.22
CA GLY A 32 13.59 -4.71 24.79
C GLY A 32 12.45 -5.62 24.31
N ILE A 33 11.89 -6.45 25.20
CA ILE A 33 10.61 -7.14 24.99
C ILE A 33 9.49 -6.14 25.21
N VAL A 34 8.53 -6.12 24.29
CA VAL A 34 7.27 -5.37 24.45
C VAL A 34 6.14 -6.38 24.58
N THR A 35 5.47 -6.38 25.73
CA THR A 35 4.27 -7.19 25.96
C THR A 35 3.06 -6.27 26.02
N ILE A 36 2.02 -6.60 25.28
CA ILE A 36 0.75 -5.89 25.27
C ILE A 36 -0.33 -6.86 25.67
N MET A 37 -1.15 -6.45 26.61
CA MET A 37 -2.22 -7.27 27.14
C MET A 37 -3.52 -6.51 27.05
N LYS A 38 -4.55 -7.21 26.58
CA LYS A 38 -5.95 -6.82 26.55
C LYS A 38 -6.76 -7.85 27.33
N PRO A 39 -8.04 -7.58 27.67
CA PRO A 39 -8.84 -8.49 28.48
C PRO A 39 -8.98 -9.93 27.97
N GLU A 40 -8.68 -10.21 26.70
CA GLU A 40 -8.76 -11.57 26.14
C GLU A 40 -7.53 -11.95 25.30
N ASP A 41 -6.52 -11.07 25.20
CA ASP A 41 -5.34 -11.33 24.36
C ASP A 41 -4.02 -10.81 24.92
N ILE A 42 -2.94 -11.48 24.51
CA ILE A 42 -1.57 -11.14 24.86
C ILE A 42 -0.74 -11.18 23.58
N SER A 43 -0.06 -10.07 23.31
CA SER A 43 0.92 -9.92 22.24
C SER A 43 2.31 -9.71 22.83
N ILE A 44 3.29 -10.48 22.38
CA ILE A 44 4.68 -10.39 22.84
C ILE A 44 5.56 -10.17 21.62
N LEU A 45 6.24 -9.03 21.60
CA LEU A 45 7.24 -8.66 20.61
C LEU A 45 8.63 -8.80 21.23
N PRO A 46 9.40 -9.85 20.89
CA PRO A 46 10.77 -10.03 21.40
C PRO A 46 11.72 -8.89 20.95
N PRO A 47 12.85 -8.71 21.64
CA PRO A 47 13.90 -7.81 21.17
C PRO A 47 14.37 -8.23 19.78
N ASN A 48 14.66 -7.23 18.95
CA ASN A 48 15.21 -7.38 17.61
C ASN A 48 14.35 -8.22 16.63
N SER A 49 13.12 -8.57 16.99
CA SER A 49 12.25 -9.42 16.19
C SER A 49 11.28 -8.61 15.32
N PHE A 50 10.95 -9.19 14.16
CA PHE A 50 9.90 -8.74 13.23
C PHE A 50 8.63 -9.61 13.34
N PHE A 51 8.57 -10.48 14.35
CA PHE A 51 7.45 -11.37 14.59
C PHE A 51 6.86 -11.12 15.97
N THR A 52 5.53 -11.06 16.01
CA THR A 52 4.78 -10.92 17.26
C THR A 52 4.20 -12.28 17.63
N THR A 53 4.51 -12.77 18.83
CA THR A 53 3.81 -13.93 19.39
C THR A 53 2.46 -13.47 19.91
N TYR A 54 1.40 -14.21 19.60
CA TYR A 54 0.05 -13.89 20.00
C TYR A 54 -0.61 -15.06 20.71
N LYS A 55 -1.39 -14.73 21.73
CA LYS A 55 -2.24 -15.64 22.48
C LYS A 55 -3.58 -14.97 22.71
N GLU A 56 -4.64 -15.73 22.52
CA GLU A 56 -6.02 -15.34 22.80
C GLU A 56 -6.58 -16.34 23.79
N PHE A 57 -7.45 -15.88 24.68
CA PHE A 57 -8.01 -16.67 25.76
C PHE A 57 -9.53 -16.52 25.78
N TYR A 58 -10.22 -17.53 26.31
CA TYR A 58 -11.62 -17.44 26.66
C TYR A 58 -11.79 -16.65 27.96
N SER A 59 -13.01 -16.17 28.23
CA SER A 59 -13.36 -15.46 29.47
C SER A 59 -13.10 -16.27 30.74
N ASN A 60 -13.07 -17.60 30.65
CA ASN A 60 -12.70 -18.49 31.74
C ASN A 60 -11.19 -18.61 31.97
N GLY A 61 -10.37 -17.85 31.22
CA GLY A 61 -8.91 -17.85 31.32
C GLY A 61 -8.19 -18.92 30.49
N ASN A 62 -8.91 -19.87 29.90
CA ASN A 62 -8.29 -20.94 29.13
C ASN A 62 -7.82 -20.44 27.77
N ILE A 63 -6.66 -20.94 27.30
CA ILE A 63 -6.15 -20.59 25.97
C ILE A 63 -7.18 -20.95 24.89
N LYS A 64 -7.44 -20.00 23.98
CA LYS A 64 -8.34 -20.14 22.83
C LYS A 64 -7.54 -20.33 21.55
N SER A 65 -6.55 -19.48 21.32
CA SER A 65 -5.67 -19.60 20.17
C SER A 65 -4.26 -19.10 20.45
N LYS A 66 -3.26 -19.64 19.76
CA LYS A 66 -1.89 -19.09 19.80
C LYS A 66 -1.13 -19.32 18.51
N GLY A 67 -0.24 -18.38 18.21
CA GLY A 67 0.63 -18.42 17.04
C GLY A 67 1.51 -17.19 16.92
N LYS A 68 1.95 -16.91 15.70
CA LYS A 68 2.78 -15.74 15.38
C LYS A 68 2.19 -14.93 14.25
N TYR A 69 2.46 -13.63 14.30
CA TYR A 69 2.15 -12.66 13.25
C TYR A 69 3.42 -12.03 12.69
N PHE A 70 3.35 -11.68 11.40
CA PHE A 70 4.33 -10.87 10.67
C PHE A 70 3.63 -9.69 10.00
N GLY A 71 4.26 -8.51 10.04
CA GLY A 71 3.98 -7.44 9.09
C GLY A 71 3.55 -6.09 9.66
N ASP A 72 3.09 -5.97 10.91
CA ASP A 72 2.90 -4.67 11.55
C ASP A 72 3.31 -4.77 13.03
N CYS A 73 4.39 -4.07 13.38
CA CYS A 73 4.89 -4.01 14.75
C CYS A 73 4.58 -2.67 15.45
N LYS A 74 4.04 -1.66 14.75
CA LYS A 74 3.84 -0.29 15.26
C LYS A 74 2.45 -0.09 15.85
N PHE A 75 1.42 -0.59 15.16
CA PHE A 75 0.03 -0.43 15.60
C PHE A 75 -0.61 -1.71 16.07
N TYR A 76 0.17 -2.81 16.08
CA TYR A 76 -0.25 -4.12 16.53
C TYR A 76 -1.54 -4.58 15.82
N ARG A 77 -1.74 -4.11 14.57
CA ARG A 77 -2.80 -4.59 13.69
C ARG A 77 -2.27 -5.85 13.06
N PHE A 78 -2.73 -6.99 13.57
CA PHE A 78 -2.27 -8.29 13.13
C PHE A 78 -2.49 -8.46 11.63
N SER A 79 -1.42 -8.45 10.84
CA SER A 79 -1.53 -8.47 9.39
C SER A 79 -1.45 -9.88 8.83
N ASN A 80 -0.40 -10.66 9.15
CA ASN A 80 -0.23 -11.98 8.54
C ASN A 80 0.11 -13.05 9.57
N LYS A 81 -0.80 -14.01 9.79
CA LYS A 81 -0.50 -15.24 10.54
C LYS A 81 0.62 -16.01 9.83
N ILE A 82 1.62 -16.47 10.57
CA ILE A 82 2.74 -17.27 10.07
C ILE A 82 2.97 -18.51 10.95
N GLY A 83 3.60 -19.52 10.36
CA GLY A 83 3.92 -20.79 11.00
C GLY A 83 2.70 -21.54 11.50
N ASN A 84 2.89 -22.35 12.55
CA ASN A 84 1.81 -23.12 13.15
C ASN A 84 0.94 -22.26 14.07
N TRP A 85 -0.37 -22.31 13.81
CA TRP A 85 -1.41 -21.79 14.69
C TRP A 85 -2.17 -22.93 15.34
N TYR A 86 -2.47 -22.77 16.63
CA TYR A 86 -3.16 -23.77 17.45
C TYR A 86 -4.45 -23.18 17.98
N TYR A 87 -5.53 -23.97 17.89
CA TYR A 87 -6.87 -23.60 18.34
C TYR A 87 -7.38 -24.62 19.35
N PHE A 88 -7.96 -24.15 20.44
CA PHE A 88 -8.38 -24.97 21.56
C PHE A 88 -9.86 -24.72 21.87
N ASP A 89 -10.53 -25.68 22.51
CA ASP A 89 -11.87 -25.46 23.06
C ASP A 89 -11.80 -24.77 24.43
N GLU A 90 -12.96 -24.38 24.97
CA GLU A 90 -13.07 -23.72 26.28
C GLU A 90 -12.57 -24.58 27.45
N LYS A 91 -12.36 -25.89 27.25
CA LYS A 91 -11.81 -26.81 28.26
C LYS A 91 -10.30 -27.01 28.07
N GLY A 92 -9.71 -26.38 27.06
CA GLY A 92 -8.29 -26.44 26.78
C GLY A 92 -7.82 -27.55 25.86
N LYS A 93 -8.74 -28.32 25.27
CA LYS A 93 -8.40 -29.40 24.35
C LYS A 93 -8.07 -28.81 22.99
N LEU A 94 -6.96 -29.26 22.38
CA LEU A 94 -6.59 -28.89 21.03
C LEU A 94 -7.68 -29.36 20.04
N LEU A 95 -8.28 -28.40 19.33
CA LEU A 95 -9.26 -28.63 18.27
C LEU A 95 -8.58 -28.76 16.91
N GLN A 96 -7.64 -27.87 16.62
CA GLN A 96 -7.04 -27.73 15.31
C GLN A 96 -5.61 -27.18 15.39
N GLN A 97 -4.77 -27.64 14.47
CA GLN A 97 -3.49 -27.03 14.14
C GLN A 97 -3.49 -26.66 12.67
N VAL A 98 -3.15 -25.42 12.35
CA VAL A 98 -3.08 -24.89 10.98
C VAL A 98 -1.64 -24.47 10.70
N ASP A 99 -1.10 -24.99 9.60
CA ASP A 99 0.16 -24.50 9.04
C ASP A 99 -0.15 -23.32 8.11
N GLU A 100 -0.03 -22.11 8.64
CA GLU A 100 -0.35 -20.86 7.94
C GLU A 100 0.66 -20.57 6.82
N ASP A 101 1.83 -21.22 6.82
CA ASP A 101 2.85 -20.96 5.79
C ASP A 101 2.45 -21.55 4.43
N LYS A 102 1.52 -22.52 4.40
CA LYS A 102 1.03 -23.15 3.17
C LYS A 102 0.32 -22.20 2.22
N LYS A 103 -0.20 -21.07 2.70
CA LYS A 103 -0.84 -20.06 1.85
C LYS A 103 0.19 -19.25 1.06
N PHE A 104 1.44 -19.21 1.52
CA PHE A 104 2.47 -18.42 0.85
C PHE A 104 2.92 -19.08 -0.45
N GLY A 105 3.27 -18.26 -1.44
CA GLY A 105 3.96 -18.75 -2.62
C GLY A 105 5.45 -18.97 -2.33
N LYS A 106 6.25 -19.19 -3.39
CA LYS A 106 7.71 -19.39 -3.21
C LYS A 106 8.38 -18.19 -2.55
N PHE A 107 7.86 -16.98 -2.78
CA PHE A 107 8.33 -15.77 -2.14
C PHE A 107 7.56 -15.58 -0.82
N SER A 108 8.14 -16.08 0.27
CA SER A 108 7.54 -16.06 1.61
C SER A 108 7.91 -14.79 2.40
N TYR A 109 7.38 -14.67 3.63
CA TYR A 109 7.73 -13.56 4.53
C TYR A 109 9.24 -13.46 4.84
N ASN A 110 9.97 -14.57 4.80
CA ASN A 110 11.43 -14.54 4.97
C ASN A 110 12.13 -13.84 3.80
N GLU A 111 11.61 -14.01 2.58
CA GLU A 111 12.13 -13.31 1.40
C GLU A 111 11.75 -11.83 1.41
N VAL A 112 10.56 -11.48 1.92
CA VAL A 112 10.18 -10.08 2.18
C VAL A 112 11.16 -9.42 3.16
N LEU A 113 11.52 -10.09 4.25
CA LEU A 113 12.50 -9.57 5.23
C LEU A 113 13.88 -9.35 4.59
N LYS A 114 14.38 -10.31 3.80
CA LYS A 114 15.64 -10.17 3.06
C LYS A 114 15.58 -9.02 2.05
N PHE A 115 14.46 -8.87 1.34
CA PHE A 115 14.24 -7.75 0.43
C PHE A 115 14.34 -6.41 1.17
N LEU A 116 13.62 -6.28 2.30
CA LEU A 116 13.63 -5.06 3.11
C LEU A 116 15.02 -4.73 3.68
N GLU A 117 15.76 -5.74 4.14
CA GLU A 117 17.14 -5.58 4.62
C GLU A 117 18.09 -5.17 3.49
N THR A 118 17.96 -5.78 2.31
CA THR A 118 18.74 -5.42 1.11
C THR A 118 18.52 -3.98 0.69
N GLN A 119 17.27 -3.51 0.80
CA GLN A 119 16.90 -2.11 0.55
C GLN A 119 17.27 -1.16 1.71
N LYS A 120 17.88 -1.67 2.78
CA LYS A 120 18.34 -0.92 3.98
C LYS A 120 17.20 -0.25 4.77
N TYR A 121 15.98 -0.77 4.67
CA TYR A 121 14.86 -0.27 5.48
C TYR A 121 14.83 -0.84 6.88
N ILE A 122 15.38 -2.04 7.04
CA ILE A 122 15.43 -2.76 8.31
C ILE A 122 16.83 -3.36 8.52
N ASN A 123 17.10 -3.77 9.75
CA ASN A 123 18.27 -4.57 10.09
C ASN A 123 17.80 -5.81 10.87
N LEU A 124 18.02 -7.02 10.32
CA LEU A 124 17.52 -8.25 10.93
C LEU A 124 18.23 -8.61 12.24
N ASN A 125 19.46 -8.12 12.44
CA ASN A 125 20.24 -8.39 13.65
C ASN A 125 19.83 -7.48 14.82
N THR A 126 19.55 -6.21 14.54
CA THR A 126 19.21 -5.21 15.57
C THR A 126 17.71 -4.99 15.72
N GLY A 127 16.89 -5.45 14.77
CA GLY A 127 15.46 -5.15 14.67
C GLY A 127 15.12 -3.70 14.38
N GLU A 128 16.11 -2.89 13.99
CA GLU A 128 15.90 -1.52 13.56
C GLU A 128 14.95 -1.50 12.35
N GLY A 129 14.04 -0.52 12.32
CA GLY A 129 13.09 -0.31 11.23
C GLY A 129 11.80 -1.15 11.31
N ARG A 130 11.66 -2.05 12.30
CA ARG A 130 10.45 -2.89 12.45
C ARG A 130 9.16 -2.10 12.68
N ASP A 131 9.25 -0.93 13.28
CA ASP A 131 8.14 -0.01 13.52
C ASP A 131 7.80 0.85 12.30
N LYS A 132 8.60 0.80 11.23
CA LYS A 132 8.37 1.61 10.03
C LYS A 132 7.70 0.83 8.91
N ILE A 133 7.45 -0.46 9.09
CA ILE A 133 6.90 -1.32 8.04
C ILE A 133 5.48 -1.76 8.38
N GLU A 134 4.62 -1.71 7.37
CA GLU A 134 3.34 -2.38 7.32
C GLU A 134 3.36 -3.33 6.12
N VAL A 135 3.08 -4.60 6.35
CA VAL A 135 3.10 -5.64 5.32
C VAL A 135 1.75 -6.35 5.33
N LYS A 136 1.10 -6.40 4.18
CA LYS A 136 -0.14 -7.13 3.94
C LYS A 136 0.11 -8.23 2.92
N TYR A 137 -0.52 -9.38 3.14
CA TYR A 137 -0.52 -10.48 2.18
C TYR A 137 -1.92 -10.70 1.63
N TYR A 138 -2.05 -10.54 0.31
CA TYR A 138 -3.29 -10.78 -0.40
C TYR A 138 -3.22 -12.10 -1.18
N TYR A 139 -4.22 -12.95 -0.97
CA TYR A 139 -4.39 -14.22 -1.66
C TYR A 139 -5.87 -14.61 -1.64
N SER A 140 -6.24 -15.55 -2.50
CA SER A 140 -7.60 -16.11 -2.56
C SER A 140 -7.52 -17.56 -2.99
N ASP A 141 -8.31 -18.43 -2.38
CA ASP A 141 -8.37 -19.86 -2.78
C ASP A 141 -8.87 -20.05 -4.23
N LYS A 142 -9.47 -19.00 -4.82
CA LYS A 142 -9.99 -19.00 -6.19
C LYS A 142 -8.99 -18.47 -7.22
N SER A 143 -7.82 -17.98 -6.79
CA SER A 143 -6.80 -17.40 -7.67
C SER A 143 -5.43 -17.97 -7.35
N THR A 144 -4.60 -18.17 -8.37
CA THR A 144 -3.19 -18.54 -8.17
C THR A 144 -2.32 -17.35 -7.79
N LYS A 145 -2.84 -16.12 -7.99
CA LYS A 145 -2.14 -14.86 -7.69
C LYS A 145 -1.98 -14.68 -6.20
N LYS A 146 -0.82 -14.17 -5.83
CA LYS A 146 -0.46 -13.87 -4.46
C LYS A 146 0.33 -12.57 -4.45
N LEU A 147 0.14 -11.73 -3.46
CA LEU A 147 0.72 -10.40 -3.44
C LEU A 147 1.17 -10.03 -2.04
N TRP A 148 2.44 -9.63 -1.92
CA TRP A 148 2.93 -8.87 -0.79
C TRP A 148 2.79 -7.38 -1.10
N TYR A 149 2.02 -6.68 -0.27
CA TYR A 149 1.91 -5.23 -0.32
C TYR A 149 2.57 -4.64 0.92
N ILE A 150 3.61 -3.84 0.71
CA ILE A 150 4.50 -3.33 1.75
C ILE A 150 4.41 -1.82 1.74
N VAL A 151 4.18 -1.21 2.90
CA VAL A 151 4.23 0.23 3.12
C VAL A 151 5.35 0.52 4.11
N ILE A 152 6.18 1.50 3.78
CA ILE A 152 7.33 1.93 4.58
C ILE A 152 7.11 3.38 4.95
N SER A 153 6.95 3.64 6.24
CA SER A 153 6.83 4.98 6.79
C SER A 153 8.19 5.72 6.75
N ILE A 154 8.20 6.91 6.16
CA ILE A 154 9.34 7.79 5.98
C ILE A 154 9.04 9.15 6.61
N GLY A 155 9.99 9.68 7.37
CA GLY A 155 9.84 10.98 8.04
C GLY A 155 8.93 10.92 9.26
N GLU A 156 8.57 12.08 9.79
CA GLU A 156 7.70 12.21 10.95
C GLU A 156 6.23 12.24 10.55
N ALA A 157 5.39 11.76 11.46
CA ALA A 157 3.95 11.74 11.27
C ALA A 157 3.41 13.13 11.66
N TYR A 158 2.64 13.79 10.78
CA TYR A 158 2.05 15.11 11.03
C TYR A 158 0.53 15.04 11.09
N GLN A 159 -0.07 15.82 11.99
CA GLN A 159 -1.53 15.95 12.06
C GLN A 159 -2.06 16.79 10.91
N ILE A 160 -3.17 16.34 10.32
CA ILE A 160 -3.88 17.12 9.30
C ILE A 160 -4.78 18.14 10.02
N PRO A 161 -4.55 19.46 9.84
CA PRO A 161 -5.42 20.48 10.43
C PRO A 161 -6.86 20.33 9.92
N GLY A 162 -7.83 20.19 10.82
CA GLY A 162 -9.26 20.09 10.48
C GLY A 162 -9.82 18.67 10.35
N GLU A 163 -8.98 17.62 10.28
CA GLU A 163 -9.42 16.21 10.19
C GLU A 163 -9.09 15.38 11.46
N GLY A 164 -9.28 15.96 12.64
CA GLY A 164 -9.11 15.24 13.92
C GLY A 164 -7.75 14.53 14.08
N TYR A 165 -7.76 13.31 14.64
CA TYR A 165 -6.57 12.48 14.92
C TYR A 165 -5.89 11.85 13.69
N ARG A 166 -6.20 12.30 12.45
CA ARG A 166 -5.50 11.77 11.27
C ARG A 166 -4.07 12.26 11.24
N VAL A 167 -3.15 11.30 11.26
CA VAL A 167 -1.72 11.56 11.16
C VAL A 167 -1.24 10.99 9.83
N GLU A 168 -0.80 11.86 8.92
CA GLU A 168 -0.16 11.45 7.69
C GLU A 168 1.34 11.28 7.93
N GLN A 169 1.88 10.21 7.38
CA GLN A 169 3.32 9.98 7.36
C GLN A 169 3.69 9.65 5.92
N LYS A 170 4.66 10.37 5.35
CA LYS A 170 5.11 10.11 3.99
C LYS A 170 5.50 8.63 3.90
N GLY A 171 5.05 7.95 2.86
CA GLY A 171 5.27 6.51 2.71
C GLY A 171 5.92 6.18 1.39
N LYS A 172 6.75 5.14 1.36
CA LYS A 172 7.07 4.42 0.13
C LYS A 172 6.40 3.06 0.17
N TRP A 173 5.82 2.62 -0.94
CA TRP A 173 5.20 1.31 -1.02
C TRP A 173 5.88 0.42 -2.07
N TYR A 174 5.73 -0.89 -1.89
CA TYR A 174 6.13 -1.92 -2.84
C TYR A 174 5.01 -2.95 -2.98
N ALA A 175 4.80 -3.42 -4.20
CA ALA A 175 3.98 -4.58 -4.50
C ALA A 175 4.90 -5.66 -5.08
N LEU A 176 4.94 -6.84 -4.46
CA LEU A 176 5.77 -7.97 -4.90
C LEU A 176 4.88 -9.19 -5.15
N ASP A 177 5.05 -9.86 -6.30
CA ASP A 177 4.36 -11.12 -6.58
C ASP A 177 4.80 -12.18 -5.56
N GLY A 178 3.84 -12.80 -4.87
CA GLY A 178 4.09 -13.77 -3.81
C GLY A 178 4.60 -15.14 -4.30
N ASN A 179 4.49 -15.43 -5.60
CA ASN A 179 5.02 -16.65 -6.21
C ASN A 179 6.42 -16.45 -6.79
N THR A 180 6.79 -15.25 -7.26
CA THR A 180 8.07 -14.99 -7.95
C THR A 180 9.00 -14.03 -7.21
N GLY A 181 8.45 -13.09 -6.42
CA GLY A 181 9.19 -11.99 -5.81
C GLY A 181 9.40 -10.78 -6.73
N GLU A 182 8.83 -10.80 -7.94
CA GLU A 182 8.97 -9.69 -8.89
C GLU A 182 8.20 -8.46 -8.43
N THR A 183 8.81 -7.28 -8.62
CA THR A 183 8.17 -6.00 -8.34
C THR A 183 7.06 -5.72 -9.35
N ILE A 184 5.86 -5.50 -8.83
CA ILE A 184 4.67 -5.14 -9.59
C ILE A 184 4.63 -3.62 -9.69
N LYS A 185 4.60 -3.10 -10.92
CA LYS A 185 4.42 -1.66 -11.16
C LYS A 185 3.00 -1.25 -10.80
N GLU A 186 2.82 0.02 -10.45
CA GLU A 186 1.54 0.60 -10.04
C GLU A 186 0.36 0.21 -10.94
N LYS A 187 0.45 0.44 -12.26
CA LYS A 187 -0.61 0.05 -13.21
C LYS A 187 -0.86 -1.46 -13.26
N GLN A 188 0.16 -2.29 -13.02
CA GLN A 188 0.02 -3.74 -13.04
C GLN A 188 -0.71 -4.26 -11.79
N LEU A 189 -0.86 -3.45 -10.74
CA LEU A 189 -1.58 -3.83 -9.53
C LEU A 189 -3.07 -4.10 -9.81
N LEU A 190 -3.64 -3.50 -10.86
CA LEU A 190 -4.99 -3.80 -11.35
C LEU A 190 -5.21 -5.28 -11.67
N ASN A 191 -4.15 -5.98 -12.07
CA ASN A 191 -4.20 -7.41 -12.32
C ASN A 191 -4.38 -8.24 -11.05
N TYR A 192 -4.34 -7.64 -9.86
CA TYR A 192 -4.53 -8.30 -8.57
C TYR A 192 -5.85 -7.89 -7.90
N ARG A 193 -6.70 -7.12 -8.59
CA ARG A 193 -7.94 -6.57 -8.03
C ARG A 193 -8.83 -7.63 -7.39
N GLU A 194 -8.84 -8.85 -7.92
CA GLU A 194 -9.74 -9.91 -7.46
C GLU A 194 -9.31 -10.57 -6.15
N ILE A 195 -8.05 -10.40 -5.74
CA ILE A 195 -7.52 -10.96 -4.48
C ILE A 195 -7.36 -9.91 -3.38
N ILE A 196 -7.53 -8.63 -3.71
CA ILE A 196 -7.40 -7.51 -2.79
C ILE A 196 -8.82 -7.12 -2.34
N PRO A 197 -9.17 -7.28 -1.05
CA PRO A 197 -10.47 -6.84 -0.54
C PRO A 197 -10.66 -5.34 -0.73
N ASP A 198 -11.87 -4.91 -1.09
CA ASP A 198 -12.21 -3.49 -1.24
C ASP A 198 -11.21 -2.71 -2.12
N PHE A 199 -10.74 -3.33 -3.21
CA PHE A 199 -9.68 -2.79 -4.06
C PHE A 199 -9.94 -1.34 -4.48
N GLU A 200 -11.15 -1.03 -4.92
CA GLU A 200 -11.54 0.30 -5.38
C GLU A 200 -11.47 1.36 -4.25
N GLN A 201 -11.73 0.96 -3.00
CA GLN A 201 -11.61 1.87 -1.84
C GLN A 201 -10.16 2.03 -1.40
N GLN A 202 -9.36 0.97 -1.49
CA GLN A 202 -7.94 1.01 -1.12
C GLN A 202 -7.07 1.70 -2.18
N PHE A 203 -7.46 1.62 -3.45
CA PHE A 203 -6.70 2.12 -4.61
C PHE A 203 -7.55 2.93 -5.60
N PRO A 204 -8.29 3.97 -5.15
CA PRO A 204 -9.18 4.74 -6.02
C PRO A 204 -8.44 5.40 -7.19
N TRP A 205 -7.21 5.88 -6.95
CA TRP A 205 -6.38 6.53 -7.97
C TRP A 205 -6.00 5.59 -9.14
N LEU A 206 -5.93 4.27 -8.91
CA LEU A 206 -5.67 3.31 -9.97
C LEU A 206 -6.86 3.20 -10.93
N ILE A 207 -8.08 3.23 -10.39
CA ILE A 207 -9.31 3.17 -11.18
C ILE A 207 -9.44 4.45 -12.04
N GLU A 208 -9.26 5.61 -11.41
CA GLU A 208 -9.29 6.92 -12.08
C GLU A 208 -8.25 6.99 -13.21
N SER A 209 -7.04 6.47 -12.98
CA SER A 209 -5.99 6.45 -14.01
C SER A 209 -6.30 5.58 -15.23
N THR A 210 -7.30 4.69 -15.13
CA THR A 210 -7.76 3.82 -16.22
C THR A 210 -9.09 4.22 -16.82
N ALA A 211 -9.73 5.27 -16.30
CA ALA A 211 -10.94 5.81 -16.90
C ALA A 211 -10.63 6.35 -18.30
N VAL A 212 -11.60 6.19 -19.20
CA VAL A 212 -11.55 6.83 -20.52
C VAL A 212 -11.54 8.35 -20.29
N TYR A 213 -10.41 8.97 -20.61
CA TYR A 213 -10.20 10.41 -20.52
C TYR A 213 -10.62 11.10 -21.81
N LYS A 214 -10.25 10.51 -22.95
CA LYS A 214 -10.56 11.08 -24.27
C LYS A 214 -10.64 10.00 -25.34
N THR A 215 -11.63 10.10 -26.22
CA THR A 215 -11.68 9.32 -27.46
C THR A 215 -11.13 10.17 -28.60
N HIS A 216 -10.14 9.65 -29.33
CA HIS A 216 -9.56 10.31 -30.49
C HIS A 216 -9.37 9.28 -31.60
N GLU A 217 -9.86 9.61 -32.80
CA GLU A 217 -9.84 8.72 -33.98
C GLU A 217 -10.44 7.32 -33.73
N GLY A 218 -11.48 7.26 -32.88
CA GLY A 218 -12.15 6.00 -32.53
C GLY A 218 -11.39 5.12 -31.54
N LYS A 219 -10.27 5.61 -30.98
CA LYS A 219 -9.54 4.96 -29.88
C LYS A 219 -9.78 5.72 -28.58
N ASP A 220 -10.10 4.98 -27.52
CA ASP A 220 -10.20 5.52 -26.16
C ASP A 220 -8.81 5.57 -25.51
N TYR A 221 -8.51 6.71 -24.89
CA TYR A 221 -7.28 6.96 -24.17
C TYR A 221 -7.57 7.20 -22.70
N THR A 222 -6.78 6.58 -21.83
CA THR A 222 -6.63 7.04 -20.45
C THR A 222 -5.88 8.38 -20.42
N GLN A 223 -5.96 9.13 -19.32
CA GLN A 223 -5.29 10.44 -19.23
C GLN A 223 -3.78 10.32 -19.48
N SER A 224 -3.14 9.28 -18.95
CA SER A 224 -1.71 9.03 -19.15
C SER A 224 -1.35 8.61 -20.58
N GLU A 225 -2.20 7.82 -21.24
CA GLU A 225 -2.00 7.46 -22.65
C GLU A 225 -2.22 8.68 -23.55
N TRP A 226 -3.17 9.55 -23.21
CA TRP A 226 -3.40 10.80 -23.92
C TRP A 226 -2.21 11.75 -23.78
N GLN A 227 -1.65 11.89 -22.58
CA GLN A 227 -0.46 12.70 -22.36
C GLN A 227 0.75 12.18 -23.16
N ALA A 228 0.95 10.85 -23.19
CA ALA A 228 2.02 10.25 -23.99
C ALA A 228 1.81 10.47 -25.49
N TYR A 229 0.57 10.28 -25.96
CA TYR A 229 0.19 10.56 -27.35
C TYR A 229 0.42 12.03 -27.73
N GLU A 230 -0.01 12.98 -26.90
CA GLU A 230 0.22 14.41 -27.14
C GLU A 230 1.70 14.77 -27.16
N GLU A 231 2.52 14.14 -26.32
CA GLU A 231 3.97 14.36 -26.30
C GLU A 231 4.62 13.87 -27.61
N GLU A 232 4.25 12.67 -28.08
CA GLU A 232 4.73 12.10 -29.35
C GLU A 232 4.34 12.97 -30.55
N GLU A 233 3.08 13.42 -30.61
CA GLU A 233 2.59 14.31 -31.66
C GLU A 233 3.28 15.68 -31.64
N TYR A 234 3.51 16.25 -30.45
CA TYR A 234 4.23 17.51 -30.30
C TYR A 234 5.71 17.39 -30.70
N GLU A 235 6.38 16.29 -30.33
CA GLU A 235 7.75 16.01 -30.76
C GLU A 235 7.82 15.89 -32.31
N ALA A 236 6.88 15.18 -32.93
CA ALA A 236 6.79 15.05 -34.38
C ALA A 236 6.54 16.40 -35.06
N TYR A 237 5.66 17.24 -34.49
CA TYR A 237 5.40 18.60 -34.96
C TYR A 237 6.65 19.48 -34.89
N CYS A 238 7.39 19.47 -33.78
CA CYS A 238 8.64 20.23 -33.62
C CYS A 238 9.69 19.79 -34.64
N LYS A 239 9.85 18.48 -34.86
CA LYS A 239 10.74 17.93 -35.90
C LYS A 239 10.37 18.43 -37.30
N ARG A 240 9.08 18.44 -37.63
CA ARG A 240 8.59 18.90 -38.95
C ARG A 240 8.75 20.40 -39.15
N THR A 241 8.57 21.20 -38.10
CA THR A 241 8.58 22.67 -38.18
C THR A 241 9.94 23.29 -37.86
N GLY A 242 10.93 22.49 -37.47
CA GLY A 242 12.26 22.97 -37.06
C GLY A 242 12.25 23.75 -35.74
N ARG A 243 11.19 23.64 -34.95
CA ARG A 243 11.09 24.28 -33.63
C ARG A 243 11.89 23.47 -32.59
N PRO A 244 12.52 24.13 -31.61
CA PRO A 244 13.15 23.43 -30.50
C PRO A 244 12.09 22.63 -29.73
N TYR A 245 12.40 21.37 -29.44
CA TYR A 245 11.57 20.51 -28.62
C TYR A 245 12.01 20.62 -27.15
N THR A 246 11.07 20.91 -26.28
CA THR A 246 11.25 20.83 -24.82
C THR A 246 10.21 19.83 -24.31
N PRO A 247 10.60 18.71 -23.69
CA PRO A 247 9.65 17.78 -23.11
C PRO A 247 8.77 18.48 -22.08
N LYS A 248 7.46 18.19 -22.03
CA LYS A 248 6.56 18.79 -21.02
C LYS A 248 7.02 18.53 -19.58
N SER A 249 7.76 17.45 -19.34
CA SER A 249 8.34 17.11 -18.03
C SER A 249 9.52 18.01 -17.61
N GLN A 250 10.03 18.87 -18.50
CA GLN A 250 11.15 19.79 -18.26
C GLN A 250 10.75 21.27 -18.37
N GLU A 251 9.48 21.57 -18.61
CA GLU A 251 9.00 22.96 -18.51
C GLU A 251 9.06 23.41 -17.04
N PRO A 252 9.63 24.59 -16.74
CA PRO A 252 9.56 25.13 -15.39
C PRO A 252 8.08 25.30 -15.02
N THR A 253 7.67 24.69 -13.91
CA THR A 253 6.34 24.89 -13.31
C THR A 253 6.16 26.37 -12.99
N ALA A 254 5.59 27.11 -13.93
CA ALA A 254 5.05 28.43 -13.68
C ALA A 254 3.72 28.24 -12.94
N GLU A 255 3.64 28.85 -11.76
CA GLU A 255 2.42 29.05 -11.00
C GLU A 255 1.28 29.56 -11.91
N ASN A 256 0.08 29.03 -11.71
CA ASN A 256 -1.16 29.20 -12.49
C ASN A 256 -1.44 28.12 -13.55
N GLN A 257 -1.78 26.92 -13.09
CA GLN A 257 -2.60 25.96 -13.85
C GLN A 257 -4.10 26.33 -13.77
N GLY A 258 -4.44 27.54 -14.20
CA GLY A 258 -5.79 27.91 -14.60
C GLY A 258 -5.72 28.38 -16.04
N ASP A 259 -6.44 27.70 -16.94
CA ASP A 259 -6.60 28.07 -18.36
C ASP A 259 -5.37 27.93 -19.27
N LYS A 260 -4.86 26.70 -19.43
CA LYS A 260 -4.14 26.34 -20.67
C LYS A 260 -4.90 25.25 -21.41
N SER A 261 -5.48 25.62 -22.56
CA SER A 261 -6.11 24.73 -23.51
C SER A 261 -5.11 23.65 -24.00
N PRO A 262 -5.57 22.41 -24.29
CA PRO A 262 -4.73 21.40 -24.94
C PRO A 262 -4.20 21.90 -26.29
N PHE A 263 -2.95 21.60 -26.63
CA PHE A 263 -2.30 21.95 -27.91
C PHE A 263 -3.13 21.56 -29.14
N LEU A 264 -3.92 20.49 -29.04
CA LEU A 264 -4.79 20.00 -30.12
C LEU A 264 -6.08 20.82 -30.32
N ALA A 265 -6.40 21.79 -29.45
CA ALA A 265 -7.64 22.57 -29.55
C ALA A 265 -7.49 23.90 -30.32
N GLU A 266 -6.28 24.46 -30.46
CA GLU A 266 -6.14 25.83 -31.00
C GLU A 266 -5.49 25.92 -32.40
N ASP A 267 -4.59 25.00 -32.77
CA ASP A 267 -3.85 25.12 -34.03
C ASP A 267 -4.58 24.51 -35.25
N TRP A 268 -5.54 23.59 -35.07
CA TRP A 268 -6.31 23.03 -36.19
C TRP A 268 -7.45 23.94 -36.65
N GLU A 269 -8.08 24.68 -35.73
CA GLU A 269 -9.24 25.53 -36.04
C GLU A 269 -8.88 26.95 -36.51
N LYS A 270 -7.71 27.48 -36.16
CA LYS A 270 -7.36 28.88 -36.49
C LYS A 270 -6.52 29.07 -37.76
N GLY A 271 -5.90 28.01 -38.29
CA GLY A 271 -5.02 28.12 -39.44
C GLY A 271 -3.74 28.91 -39.10
N ASP A 272 -2.60 28.39 -39.52
CA ASP A 272 -1.30 29.00 -39.24
C ASP A 272 -1.16 30.33 -40.02
N ASP A 273 -1.09 31.45 -39.29
CA ASP A 273 -0.96 32.83 -39.80
C ASP A 273 0.42 33.10 -40.47
N LYS A 274 1.21 32.05 -40.73
CA LYS A 274 2.52 32.14 -41.41
C LYS A 274 2.59 31.41 -42.76
N THR A 275 1.44 31.20 -43.40
CA THR A 275 1.42 30.78 -44.82
C THR A 275 1.29 32.01 -45.74
N PRO A 276 2.13 32.20 -46.78
CA PRO A 276 1.94 33.30 -47.73
C PRO A 276 0.59 33.15 -48.40
N ARG A 277 -0.29 34.15 -48.26
CA ARG A 277 -1.61 34.17 -48.92
C ARG A 277 -1.43 34.04 -50.43
N LYS A 278 -1.73 32.85 -50.99
CA LYS A 278 -1.99 32.71 -52.42
C LYS A 278 -3.42 33.17 -52.69
N LYS A 279 -3.56 34.16 -53.56
CA LYS A 279 -4.83 34.60 -54.19
C LYS A 279 -5.57 33.39 -54.76
N GLY A 280 -6.90 33.42 -54.62
CA GLY A 280 -7.80 32.28 -54.63
C GLY A 280 -7.98 31.54 -55.95
N PHE A 281 -8.58 30.35 -55.83
CA PHE A 281 -9.09 29.55 -56.95
C PHE A 281 -10.62 29.42 -56.94
N TRP A 282 -11.32 29.93 -55.91
CA TRP A 282 -12.78 29.80 -55.79
C TRP A 282 -13.59 31.10 -55.99
N ASP A 283 -12.96 32.24 -56.30
CA ASP A 283 -13.68 33.50 -56.56
C ASP A 283 -14.26 33.61 -57.98
N ASN A 284 -14.52 32.48 -58.66
CA ASN A 284 -15.08 32.48 -60.01
C ASN A 284 -16.16 31.39 -60.22
N LEU A 285 -17.04 31.19 -59.24
CA LEU A 285 -18.35 30.60 -59.49
C LEU A 285 -19.36 31.18 -58.49
N PHE A 286 -20.38 31.85 -59.03
CA PHE A 286 -21.48 32.57 -58.37
C PHE A 286 -21.14 33.99 -57.94
N GLY A 287 -21.56 34.95 -58.78
CA GLY A 287 -21.62 36.37 -58.44
C GLY A 287 -22.82 36.74 -57.58
#